data_AF-A0A497L0N0-F1
#
_entry.id   AF-A0A497L0N0-F1
#
_cell.length_a   1.000
_cell.length_b   1.000
_cell.length_c   1.000
_cell.angle_alpha   90.00
_cell.angle_beta   90.00
_cell.angle_gamma   90.00
#
_symmetry.space_group_name_H-M   'P 1'
#
loop_
_entity.id
_entity.type
_entity.pdbx_description
1 polymer ?
#
loop_
_entity_poly.entity_id
_entity_poly.type
_entity_poly.pdbx_seq_one_letter_code
_entity_poly.pdbx_strand_id
1 'polypeptide(L)'
;MLYRKYVQIGGKCIMTEDIELIKNGVRIGTETYRVGEVLKALDKYRNVQLEGKIEFKKYSDGEGYYDNFHLGFVVTGNIEKTLIDFIDEARLNGWKVIKE
;
A
#
# COMPACT_ATOMS: atom_id res chain seq x y z
N MET A 1 1.42 21.21 1.37
CA MET A 1 -0.06 21.34 1.38
C MET A 1 -0.57 20.05 2.02
N LEU A 2 -1.06 20.11 3.26
CA LEU A 2 -1.54 18.92 4.00
C LEU A 2 -3.02 18.67 3.67
N TYR A 3 -3.40 17.42 3.46
CA TYR A 3 -4.80 16.99 3.32
C TYR A 3 -5.10 15.90 4.35
N ARG A 4 -6.11 16.12 5.19
CA ARG A 4 -6.48 15.27 6.33
C ARG A 4 -7.81 14.51 6.13
N LYS A 5 -7.91 13.37 6.84
CA LYS A 5 -9.07 12.76 7.58
C LYS A 5 -10.02 11.73 6.91
N TYR A 6 -10.07 10.52 7.49
CA TYR A 6 -10.75 9.29 7.03
C TYR A 6 -12.26 9.47 7.04
N VAL A 7 -12.92 9.14 5.93
CA VAL A 7 -14.39 9.14 5.79
C VAL A 7 -14.82 7.73 5.38
N GLN A 8 -15.79 7.19 6.10
CA GLN A 8 -16.43 5.93 5.76
C GLN A 8 -17.59 6.21 4.80
N ILE A 9 -17.40 5.90 3.51
CA ILE A 9 -18.46 6.03 2.49
C ILE A 9 -18.77 4.62 1.98
N GLY A 10 -20.01 4.15 2.18
CA GLY A 10 -20.49 2.91 1.57
C GLY A 10 -19.81 1.61 2.02
N GLY A 11 -19.13 1.58 3.17
CA GLY A 11 -18.48 0.36 3.71
C GLY A 11 -17.01 0.17 3.33
N LYS A 12 -16.41 1.11 2.57
CA LYS A 12 -14.98 1.10 2.23
C LYS A 12 -14.21 2.03 3.19
N CYS A 13 -13.15 1.53 3.83
CA CYS A 13 -12.26 2.33 4.66
C CYS A 13 -11.18 2.93 3.74
N ILE A 14 -11.09 4.25 3.66
CA ILE A 14 -10.15 4.94 2.75
C ILE A 14 -9.07 5.62 3.59
N MET A 15 -7.80 5.32 3.29
CA MET A 15 -6.62 5.97 3.87
C MET A 15 -6.60 7.49 3.72
N THR A 16 -6.42 8.23 4.83
CA THR A 16 -6.27 9.70 4.84
C THR A 16 -5.12 10.18 5.72
N GLU A 17 -4.22 9.27 6.02
CA GLU A 17 -2.89 9.64 6.47
C GLU A 17 -2.29 10.62 5.44
N ASP A 18 -1.54 11.61 5.92
CA ASP A 18 -0.82 12.50 5.02
C ASP A 18 0.11 11.65 4.15
N ILE A 19 -0.02 11.77 2.83
CA ILE A 19 0.84 11.10 1.86
C ILE A 19 1.81 12.12 1.30
N GLU A 20 3.10 11.86 1.44
CA GLU A 20 4.16 12.72 0.93
C GLU A 20 5.17 11.91 0.13
N LEU A 21 5.41 12.32 -1.12
CA LEU A 21 6.52 11.80 -1.91
C LEU A 21 7.84 12.27 -1.30
N ILE A 22 8.74 11.32 -1.03
CA ILE A 22 10.07 11.59 -0.51
C ILE A 22 11.12 11.06 -1.46
N LYS A 23 12.40 11.35 -1.20
CA LYS A 23 13.49 10.75 -1.97
C LYS A 23 13.45 9.22 -1.84
N ASN A 24 13.30 8.56 -2.99
CA ASN A 24 13.26 7.10 -3.15
C ASN A 24 12.14 6.41 -2.35
N GLY A 25 10.95 7.03 -2.26
CA GLY A 25 9.84 6.42 -1.53
C GLY A 25 8.65 7.34 -1.31
N VAL A 26 7.78 6.90 -0.40
CA VAL A 26 6.61 7.65 0.06
C VAL A 26 6.52 7.57 1.58
N ARG A 27 6.15 8.67 2.21
CA ARG A 27 5.74 8.71 3.61
C ARG A 27 4.22 8.69 3.65
N ILE A 28 3.67 7.76 4.43
CA ILE A 28 2.24 7.61 4.68
C ILE A 28 2.06 7.69 6.19
N GLY A 29 1.49 8.81 6.66
CA GLY A 29 1.39 9.10 8.09
C GLY A 29 2.78 9.23 8.72
N THR A 30 3.08 8.40 9.72
CA THR A 30 4.39 8.36 10.37
C THR A 30 5.37 7.39 9.72
N GLU A 31 4.89 6.54 8.81
CA GLU A 31 5.66 5.46 8.24
C GLU A 31 6.28 5.84 6.89
N THR A 32 7.56 5.52 6.72
CA THR A 32 8.27 5.68 5.45
C THR A 32 8.39 4.35 4.73
N TYR A 33 8.07 4.33 3.44
CA TYR A 33 8.15 3.18 2.54
C TYR A 33 9.07 3.51 1.38
N ARG A 34 10.19 2.80 1.25
CA ARG A 34 11.20 3.06 0.23
C ARG A 34 11.16 2.05 -0.89
N VAL A 35 11.43 2.52 -2.11
CA VAL A 35 11.61 1.62 -3.24
C VAL A 35 12.79 0.69 -2.94
N GLY A 36 12.57 -0.60 -3.11
CA GLY A 36 13.54 -1.65 -2.82
C GLY A 36 13.27 -2.43 -1.54
N GLU A 37 12.53 -1.87 -0.57
CA GLU A 37 12.19 -2.53 0.69
C GLU A 37 11.26 -3.73 0.45
N VAL A 38 11.43 -4.78 1.25
CA VAL A 38 10.50 -5.91 1.27
C VAL A 38 9.50 -5.70 2.40
N LEU A 39 8.22 -5.77 2.07
CA LEU A 39 7.12 -5.72 3.03
C LEU A 39 6.60 -7.13 3.29
N LYS A 40 6.33 -7.42 4.55
CA LYS A 40 5.59 -8.63 4.97
C LYS A 40 4.43 -8.23 5.86
N ALA A 41 3.24 -8.76 5.59
CA ALA A 41 2.08 -8.66 6.47
C ALA A 41 1.96 -9.98 7.25
N LEU A 42 2.06 -9.89 8.58
CA LEU A 42 2.08 -11.04 9.48
C LEU A 42 0.77 -11.16 10.26
N ASP A 43 0.22 -12.36 10.36
CA ASP A 43 -0.91 -12.62 11.27
C ASP A 43 -0.47 -12.62 12.76
N LYS A 44 -1.43 -12.82 13.67
CA LYS A 44 -1.17 -12.90 15.12
C LYS A 44 -0.23 -14.04 15.55
N TYR A 45 -0.03 -15.04 14.68
CA TYR A 45 0.88 -16.17 14.89
C TYR A 45 2.23 -15.98 14.20
N ARG A 46 2.45 -14.81 13.58
CA ARG A 46 3.64 -14.45 12.80
C ARG A 46 3.79 -15.22 11.48
N ASN A 47 2.71 -15.80 10.96
CA ASN A 47 2.74 -16.35 9.60
C ASN A 47 2.65 -15.21 8.58
N VAL A 48 3.43 -15.32 7.51
CA VAL A 48 3.40 -14.39 6.38
C VAL A 48 2.13 -14.61 5.57
N GLN A 49 1.28 -13.60 5.51
CA GLN A 49 0.03 -13.61 4.73
C GLN A 49 0.21 -12.89 3.40
N LEU A 50 0.96 -11.79 3.39
CA LEU A 50 1.37 -11.08 2.18
C LEU A 50 2.85 -10.78 2.25
N GLU A 51 3.52 -10.83 1.10
CA GLU A 51 4.92 -10.48 0.95
C GLU A 51 5.16 -9.91 -0.45
N GLY A 52 5.99 -8.87 -0.52
CA GLY A 52 6.50 -8.36 -1.79
C GLY A 52 7.45 -7.18 -1.61
N LYS A 53 8.08 -6.78 -2.71
CA LYS A 53 9.04 -5.69 -2.78
C LYS A 53 8.38 -4.41 -3.26
N ILE A 54 8.73 -3.27 -2.67
CA ILE A 54 8.21 -1.98 -3.11
C ILE A 54 8.92 -1.54 -4.39
N GLU A 55 8.14 -1.30 -5.43
CA GLU A 55 8.58 -0.75 -6.71
C GLU A 55 7.78 0.52 -7.04
N PHE A 56 8.40 1.45 -7.76
CA PHE A 56 7.68 2.57 -8.38
C PHE A 56 7.59 2.31 -9.88
N LYS A 57 6.40 1.98 -10.37
CA LYS A 57 6.21 1.56 -11.76
C LYS A 57 4.84 1.94 -12.30
N LYS A 58 4.71 1.76 -13.62
CA LYS A 58 3.44 1.85 -14.32
C LYS A 58 2.62 0.58 -14.05
N TYR A 59 1.35 0.70 -13.67
CA TYR A 59 0.42 -0.41 -13.42
C TYR A 59 -0.96 -0.12 -14.04
N SER A 60 -1.75 -1.16 -14.30
CA SER A 60 -3.14 -1.03 -14.75
C SER A 60 -4.08 -1.05 -13.54
N ASP A 61 -5.12 -0.22 -13.51
CA ASP A 61 -6.12 -0.24 -12.43
C ASP A 61 -7.09 -1.42 -12.49
N GLY A 62 -7.09 -2.19 -13.59
CA GLY A 62 -7.93 -3.38 -13.75
C GLY A 62 -9.42 -3.07 -13.94
N GLU A 63 -9.81 -1.81 -14.13
CA GLU A 63 -11.19 -1.39 -14.41
C GLU A 63 -11.45 -1.57 -15.91
N GLY A 64 -11.98 -2.73 -16.29
CA GLY A 64 -12.04 -3.30 -17.66
C GLY A 64 -12.82 -2.55 -18.75
N TYR A 65 -13.02 -1.23 -18.64
CA TYR A 65 -13.63 -0.42 -19.71
C TYR A 65 -12.65 0.55 -20.39
N TYR A 66 -11.52 0.88 -19.76
CA TYR A 66 -10.42 1.64 -20.36
C TYR A 66 -9.11 1.25 -19.67
N ASP A 67 -8.10 0.80 -20.41
CA ASP A 67 -6.76 0.50 -19.87
C ASP A 67 -6.07 1.81 -19.42
N ASN A 68 -6.52 2.36 -18.31
CA ASN A 68 -5.94 3.51 -17.68
C ASN A 68 -4.73 3.04 -16.89
N PHE A 69 -3.56 3.36 -17.41
CA PHE A 69 -2.33 3.10 -16.70
C PHE A 69 -2.06 4.21 -15.70
N HIS A 70 -1.73 3.81 -14.48
CA HIS A 70 -1.31 4.68 -13.40
C HIS A 70 0.18 4.53 -13.15
N LEU A 71 0.80 5.55 -12.56
CA LEU A 71 2.18 5.52 -12.11
C LEU A 71 2.18 5.66 -10.59
N GLY A 72 2.77 4.72 -9.88
CA GLY A 72 2.74 4.74 -8.41
C GLY A 72 3.54 3.64 -7.77
N PHE A 73 3.41 3.54 -6.45
CA PHE A 73 4.07 2.54 -5.63
C PHE A 73 3.26 1.25 -5.60
N VAL A 74 3.93 0.16 -5.94
CA VAL A 74 3.36 -1.18 -6.04
C VAL A 74 4.22 -2.12 -5.20
N VAL A 75 3.57 -3.06 -4.51
CA VAL A 75 4.23 -4.16 -3.81
C VAL A 75 4.21 -5.37 -4.74
N THR A 76 5.36 -5.70 -5.34
CA THR A 76 5.53 -6.80 -6.28
C THR A 76 5.94 -8.07 -5.52
N GLY A 77 5.09 -9.09 -5.54
CA GLY A 77 5.31 -10.31 -4.78
C GLY A 77 4.33 -11.40 -5.17
N ASN A 78 3.91 -12.24 -4.22
CA ASN A 78 2.98 -13.34 -4.49
C ASN A 78 1.66 -12.85 -5.13
N ILE A 79 1.21 -11.66 -4.73
CA ILE A 79 0.10 -10.94 -5.35
C ILE A 79 0.53 -9.49 -5.50
N GLU A 80 0.56 -9.01 -6.74
CA GLU A 80 0.84 -7.60 -7.02
C GLU A 80 -0.32 -6.73 -6.54
N LYS A 81 -0.01 -5.71 -5.73
CA LYS A 81 -0.99 -4.76 -5.16
C LYS A 81 -0.40 -3.37 -5.12
N THR A 82 -1.23 -2.33 -5.17
CA THR A 82 -0.73 -0.99 -4.82
C THR A 82 -0.24 -1.01 -3.37
N LEU A 83 0.71 -0.15 -3.04
CA LEU A 83 1.21 -0.03 -1.66
C LEU A 83 0.08 0.28 -0.67
N ILE A 84 -0.89 1.09 -1.09
CA ILE A 84 -2.06 1.44 -0.28
C ILE A 84 -2.94 0.21 -0.05
N ASP A 85 -3.26 -0.56 -1.10
CA ASP A 85 -4.08 -1.77 -0.96
C ASP A 85 -3.40 -2.81 -0.05
N PHE A 86 -2.07 -2.94 -0.13
CA PHE A 86 -1.32 -3.83 0.77
C PHE A 86 -1.48 -3.42 2.24
N ILE A 87 -1.34 -2.12 2.54
CA ILE A 87 -1.47 -1.58 3.91
C ILE A 87 -2.91 -1.70 4.41
N ASP A 88 -3.89 -1.40 3.56
CA ASP A 88 -5.31 -1.46 3.91
C ASP A 88 -5.76 -2.90 4.16
N GLU A 89 -5.34 -3.84 3.32
CA GLU A 89 -5.63 -5.26 3.53
C GLU A 89 -5.01 -5.78 4.83
N ALA A 90 -3.75 -5.42 5.12
CA ALA A 90 -3.13 -5.77 6.39
C ALA A 90 -3.90 -5.17 7.57
N ARG A 91 -4.30 -3.90 7.50
CA ARG A 91 -5.09 -3.21 8.54
C ARG A 91 -6.45 -3.86 8.76
N LEU A 92 -7.20 -4.14 7.69
CA LEU A 92 -8.54 -4.74 7.75
C LEU A 92 -8.52 -6.15 8.33
N ASN A 93 -7.44 -6.91 8.10
CA ASN A 93 -7.27 -8.26 8.63
C ASN A 93 -6.53 -8.31 9.98
N GLY A 94 -6.14 -7.16 10.54
CA GLY A 94 -5.38 -7.09 11.80
C GLY A 94 -3.97 -7.69 11.69
N TRP A 95 -3.38 -7.69 10.49
CA TRP A 95 -2.01 -8.14 10.24
C TRP A 95 -1.01 -7.02 10.52
N LYS A 96 0.15 -7.40 11.06
CA LYS A 96 1.26 -6.48 11.32
C LYS A 96 2.14 -6.37 10.09
N VAL A 97 2.29 -5.17 9.55
CA VAL A 97 3.27 -4.90 8.49
C VAL A 97 4.67 -4.72 9.09
N ILE A 98 5.65 -5.43 8.53
CA ILE A 98 7.08 -5.28 8.83
C ILE A 98 7.85 -4.98 7.53
N LYS A 99 9.03 -4.37 7.68
CA LYS A 99 9.91 -3.92 6.59
C LYS A 99 11.27 -4.62 6.75
N GLU A 100 11.81 -5.14 5.65
CA GLU A 100 13.14 -5.75 5.55
C GLU A 100 14.00 -5.05 4.47
#